data_AF-X0JB82-F1
#
_entry.id   AF-X0JB82-F1
#
_cell.length_a   1.000
_cell.length_b   1.000
_cell.length_c   1.000
_cell.angle_alpha   90.00
_cell.angle_beta   90.00
_cell.angle_gamma   90.00
#
_symmetry.space_group_name_H-M   'P 1'
#
loop_
_entity.id
_entity.type
_entity.pdbx_description
1 polymer ?
#
loop_
_entity_poly.entity_id
_entity_poly.type
_entity_poly.pdbx_seq_one_letter_code
_entity_poly.pdbx_strand_id
1 'polypeptide(L)'
;MFQFCLLSGPAASESSAPRHRKFRACFGEEGTPDEGVAAPEGTLVIWGGATSVGMAAVQFARAARVSSIIAIASSKRHEYLKILGATQSFDYNDTDVIEKVKSALQSTSGTIWAFDALGSPESQVLLKKAIPQHDRTVLASVLLGGDPEYKAIMGARRFDVEFELPGGQKVVWPKDMAAADRHWRGFRWAVENYGAPGGYVPAPVRVFEGSGEDAIKEVYNVKNMSTFGKLVLKHPLK
;
A
#
# COMPACT_ATOMS: atom_id res chain seq x y z
N MET A 1 -28.73 16.17 -26.60
CA MET A 1 -28.95 15.18 -27.69
C MET A 1 -27.89 14.12 -27.50
N PHE A 2 -28.08 12.87 -27.13
CA PHE A 2 -29.16 11.90 -26.91
C PHE A 2 -28.56 10.92 -25.88
N GLN A 3 -29.22 10.08 -25.07
CA GLN A 3 -30.59 9.86 -24.63
C GLN A 3 -30.47 8.73 -23.57
N PHE A 4 -31.27 8.84 -22.51
CA PHE A 4 -31.56 7.82 -21.50
C PHE A 4 -31.95 6.45 -22.09
N CYS A 5 -31.60 5.35 -21.40
CA CYS A 5 -32.40 4.13 -21.44
C CYS A 5 -32.42 3.45 -20.06
N LEU A 6 -33.53 3.65 -19.36
CA LEU A 6 -34.04 2.83 -18.25
C LEU A 6 -34.80 1.65 -18.85
N LEU A 7 -34.58 0.42 -18.38
CA LEU A 7 -35.61 -0.63 -18.40
C LEU A 7 -35.50 -1.53 -17.16
N SER A 8 -36.67 -1.81 -16.61
CA SER A 8 -36.95 -2.51 -15.36
C SER A 8 -37.51 -3.92 -15.61
N GLY A 9 -37.27 -4.83 -14.66
CA GLY A 9 -38.17 -5.95 -14.28
C GLY A 9 -37.72 -7.38 -14.64
N PRO A 10 -38.30 -8.45 -14.03
CA PRO A 10 -39.22 -8.53 -12.88
C PRO A 10 -38.75 -9.45 -11.73
N ALA A 11 -39.54 -9.51 -10.65
CA ALA A 11 -39.39 -10.39 -9.49
C ALA A 11 -39.94 -11.80 -9.73
N ALA A 12 -39.32 -12.82 -9.12
CA ALA A 12 -39.90 -14.17 -8.96
C ALA A 12 -39.42 -14.82 -7.63
N SER A 13 -40.29 -15.70 -7.13
CA SER A 13 -40.51 -16.20 -5.77
C SER A 13 -39.51 -17.24 -5.20
N GLU A 14 -39.60 -17.42 -3.88
CA GLU A 14 -38.89 -18.35 -2.98
C GLU A 14 -38.86 -19.83 -3.41
N SER A 15 -37.75 -20.52 -3.11
CA SER A 15 -37.76 -21.93 -2.64
C SER A 15 -36.37 -22.43 -2.18
N SER A 16 -36.29 -22.81 -0.90
CA SER A 16 -35.45 -23.85 -0.27
C SER A 16 -33.90 -23.79 -0.33
N ALA A 17 -33.28 -23.65 0.86
CA ALA A 17 -31.92 -24.13 1.17
C ALA A 17 -31.89 -25.69 1.25
N PRO A 18 -30.75 -26.43 1.33
CA PRO A 18 -29.41 -25.99 1.74
C PRO A 18 -28.20 -26.62 0.99
N ARG A 19 -27.01 -26.01 1.15
CA ARG A 19 -25.72 -26.66 1.51
C ARG A 19 -24.53 -25.76 1.16
N HIS A 20 -23.60 -25.67 2.11
CA HIS A 20 -22.29 -25.04 2.05
C HIS A 20 -21.66 -25.01 0.65
N ARG A 21 -21.65 -23.83 0.01
CA ARG A 21 -20.75 -23.56 -1.12
C ARG A 21 -19.57 -22.75 -0.60
N LYS A 22 -18.39 -23.35 -0.74
CA LYS A 22 -17.10 -22.69 -0.62
C LYS A 22 -17.15 -21.34 -1.32
N PHE A 23 -16.72 -20.29 -0.63
CA PHE A 23 -16.35 -19.01 -1.24
C PHE A 23 -15.20 -19.27 -2.22
N ARG A 24 -15.53 -19.67 -3.45
CA ARG A 24 -14.60 -19.64 -4.57
C ARG A 24 -14.68 -18.20 -5.05
N ALA A 25 -13.72 -17.39 -4.62
CA ALA A 25 -13.62 -16.02 -5.08
C ALA A 25 -13.53 -16.02 -6.60
N CYS A 26 -14.55 -15.46 -7.25
CA CYS A 26 -14.53 -15.13 -8.67
C CYS A 26 -13.56 -13.98 -8.86
N PHE A 27 -12.27 -14.28 -9.01
CA PHE A 27 -11.30 -13.34 -9.55
C PHE A 27 -10.99 -13.80 -10.96
N GLY A 28 -11.33 -12.94 -11.95
CA GLY A 28 -10.88 -13.13 -13.32
C GLY A 28 -9.36 -13.17 -13.35
N GLU A 29 -8.82 -14.12 -14.12
CA GLU A 29 -7.39 -14.39 -14.23
C GLU A 29 -6.64 -13.37 -15.12
N GLU A 30 -7.31 -12.34 -15.63
CA GLU A 30 -6.73 -11.38 -16.56
C GLU A 30 -6.50 -10.01 -15.89
N GLY A 31 -5.23 -9.58 -15.89
CA GLY A 31 -4.79 -8.24 -15.53
C GLY A 31 -3.93 -8.16 -14.27
N THR A 32 -2.86 -8.93 -14.10
CA THR A 32 -1.87 -8.67 -13.01
C THR A 32 -0.52 -8.15 -13.56
N PRO A 33 0.25 -7.32 -12.80
CA PRO A 33 1.53 -6.78 -13.27
C PRO A 33 2.61 -7.81 -13.64
N ASP A 34 2.44 -9.07 -13.23
CA ASP A 34 3.42 -10.16 -13.34
C ASP A 34 2.80 -11.46 -13.89
N GLU A 35 1.91 -11.34 -14.89
CA GLU A 35 1.39 -12.51 -15.62
C GLU A 35 2.53 -13.36 -16.23
N GLY A 36 2.44 -14.67 -16.06
CA GLY A 36 3.43 -15.64 -16.56
C GLY A 36 4.66 -15.84 -15.67
N VAL A 37 4.81 -15.08 -14.57
CA VAL A 37 5.91 -15.27 -13.61
C VAL A 37 5.43 -16.13 -12.43
N ALA A 38 6.29 -16.97 -11.86
CA ALA A 38 5.98 -17.67 -10.61
C ALA A 38 5.63 -16.66 -9.51
N ALA A 39 4.65 -16.98 -8.66
CA ALA A 39 4.30 -16.11 -7.56
C ALA A 39 5.52 -15.89 -6.65
N PRO A 40 5.75 -14.67 -6.15
CA PRO A 40 6.87 -14.41 -5.25
C PRO A 40 6.73 -15.26 -3.98
N GLU A 41 7.76 -16.03 -3.66
CA GLU A 41 7.84 -16.76 -2.40
C GLU A 41 8.40 -15.84 -1.31
N GLY A 42 7.60 -15.51 -0.30
CA GLY A 42 8.03 -14.63 0.77
C GLY A 42 6.89 -13.99 1.55
N THR A 43 7.29 -13.18 2.53
CA THR A 43 6.40 -12.35 3.35
C THR A 43 6.75 -10.89 3.16
N LEU A 44 5.75 -10.07 2.85
CA LEU A 44 5.87 -8.61 2.87
C LEU A 44 5.39 -8.08 4.22
N VAL A 45 6.23 -7.33 4.92
CA VAL A 45 5.92 -6.63 6.17
C VAL A 45 5.90 -5.14 5.91
N ILE A 46 4.81 -4.47 6.25
CA ILE A 46 4.63 -3.04 5.98
C ILE A 46 4.47 -2.30 7.31
N TRP A 47 5.44 -1.46 7.67
CA TRP A 47 5.27 -0.51 8.76
C TRP A 47 4.53 0.73 8.27
N GLY A 48 3.46 1.12 8.98
CA GLY A 48 2.58 2.18 8.50
C GLY A 48 1.60 1.69 7.42
N GLY A 49 1.06 0.48 7.57
CA GLY A 49 0.15 -0.11 6.57
C GLY A 49 -1.08 0.72 6.24
N ALA A 50 -1.54 1.57 7.17
CA ALA A 50 -2.67 2.48 6.97
C ALA A 50 -2.29 3.86 6.40
N THR A 51 -1.01 4.13 6.09
CA THR A 51 -0.67 5.33 5.30
C THR A 51 -1.13 5.13 3.86
N SER A 52 -1.20 6.20 3.06
CA SER A 52 -1.59 6.04 1.66
C SER A 52 -0.61 5.20 0.85
N VAL A 53 0.68 5.27 1.18
CA VAL A 53 1.69 4.41 0.55
C VAL A 53 1.54 2.96 1.04
N GLY A 54 1.31 2.76 2.34
CA GLY A 54 1.09 1.42 2.91
C GLY A 54 -0.13 0.73 2.32
N MET A 55 -1.25 1.45 2.18
CA MET A 55 -2.47 0.93 1.57
C MET A 55 -2.29 0.55 0.10
N ALA A 56 -1.52 1.34 -0.65
CA ALA A 56 -1.18 1.01 -2.03
C ALA A 56 -0.28 -0.23 -2.08
N ALA A 57 0.73 -0.31 -1.21
CA ALA A 57 1.63 -1.45 -1.12
C ALA A 57 0.91 -2.77 -0.80
N VAL A 58 -0.07 -2.77 0.12
CA VAL A 58 -0.91 -3.94 0.40
C VAL A 58 -1.62 -4.43 -0.87
N GLN A 59 -2.24 -3.51 -1.63
CA GLN A 59 -3.01 -3.86 -2.82
C GLN A 59 -2.11 -4.33 -3.97
N PHE A 60 -0.97 -3.67 -4.18
CA PHE A 60 0.00 -4.10 -5.19
C PHE A 60 0.61 -5.46 -4.84
N ALA A 61 0.91 -5.73 -3.57
CA ALA A 61 1.43 -7.03 -3.15
C ALA A 61 0.40 -8.15 -3.38
N ARG A 62 -0.88 -7.88 -3.08
CA ARG A 62 -1.97 -8.80 -3.40
C ARG A 62 -2.08 -9.04 -4.90
N ALA A 63 -2.04 -7.98 -5.72
CA ALA A 63 -2.08 -8.08 -7.18
C ALA A 63 -0.89 -8.85 -7.75
N ALA A 64 0.29 -8.72 -7.13
CA ALA A 64 1.50 -9.48 -7.44
C ALA A 64 1.49 -10.90 -6.88
N ARG A 65 0.39 -11.35 -6.27
CA ARG A 65 0.20 -12.70 -5.71
C ARG A 65 1.17 -13.05 -4.58
N VAL A 66 1.64 -12.06 -3.82
CA VAL A 66 2.37 -12.29 -2.57
C VAL A 66 1.42 -12.95 -1.58
N SER A 67 1.78 -14.16 -1.11
CA SER A 67 0.89 -15.00 -0.31
C SER A 67 0.76 -14.55 1.15
N SER A 68 1.76 -13.83 1.68
CA SER A 68 1.80 -13.37 3.07
C SER A 68 2.10 -11.87 3.13
N ILE A 69 1.13 -11.09 3.60
CA ILE A 69 1.18 -9.62 3.68
C ILE A 69 0.82 -9.19 5.11
N ILE A 70 1.83 -8.81 5.88
CA ILE A 70 1.71 -8.32 7.24
C ILE A 70 1.66 -6.80 7.22
N ALA A 71 0.56 -6.21 7.69
CA ALA A 71 0.40 -4.75 7.78
C ALA A 71 0.39 -4.27 9.25
N ILE A 72 1.34 -3.42 9.61
CA ILE A 72 1.46 -2.85 10.96
C ILE A 72 0.82 -1.46 10.97
N ALA A 73 -0.27 -1.30 11.72
CA ALA A 73 -1.08 -0.10 11.78
C ALA A 73 -1.97 -0.13 13.03
N SER A 74 -2.59 0.99 13.42
CA SER A 74 -3.52 1.02 14.56
C SER A 74 -4.66 0.01 14.39
N SER A 75 -5.04 -0.70 15.46
CA SER A 75 -6.09 -1.73 15.49
C SER A 75 -7.39 -1.33 14.78
N LYS A 76 -7.83 -0.07 14.95
CA LYS A 76 -9.00 0.50 14.24
C LYS A 76 -8.95 0.43 12.70
N ARG A 77 -7.79 0.10 12.10
CA ARG A 77 -7.60 -0.02 10.65
C ARG A 77 -7.37 -1.45 10.19
N HIS A 78 -7.23 -2.43 11.08
CA HIS A 78 -6.92 -3.81 10.71
C HIS A 78 -7.97 -4.42 9.78
N GLU A 79 -9.25 -4.22 10.07
CA GLU A 79 -10.32 -4.75 9.22
C GLU A 79 -10.28 -4.16 7.80
N TYR A 80 -10.04 -2.85 7.72
CA TYR A 80 -9.90 -2.18 6.43
C TYR A 80 -8.67 -2.69 5.65
N LEU A 81 -7.53 -2.91 6.32
CA LEU A 81 -6.33 -3.46 5.68
C LEU A 81 -6.53 -4.90 5.19
N LYS A 82 -7.29 -5.73 5.91
CA LYS A 82 -7.67 -7.07 5.46
C LYS A 82 -8.51 -7.03 4.18
N ILE A 83 -9.48 -6.12 4.10
CA ILE A 83 -10.28 -5.90 2.88
C ILE A 83 -9.39 -5.56 1.68
N LEU A 84 -8.35 -4.73 1.88
CA LEU A 84 -7.40 -4.35 0.83
C LEU A 84 -6.49 -5.52 0.41
N GLY A 85 -6.18 -6.44 1.31
CA GLY A 85 -5.39 -7.63 0.98
C GLY A 85 -4.37 -8.06 2.03
N ALA A 86 -4.29 -7.40 3.18
CA ALA A 86 -3.40 -7.84 4.25
C ALA A 86 -3.86 -9.22 4.77
N THR A 87 -2.93 -10.15 4.93
CA THR A 87 -3.22 -11.48 5.49
C THR A 87 -3.18 -11.45 7.02
N GLN A 88 -2.33 -10.60 7.58
CA GLN A 88 -2.23 -10.37 9.03
C GLN A 88 -2.08 -8.86 9.29
N SER A 89 -2.50 -8.43 10.48
CA SER A 89 -2.28 -7.06 10.93
C SER A 89 -1.95 -7.01 12.41
N PHE A 90 -1.05 -6.12 12.78
CA PHE A 90 -0.60 -5.92 14.16
C PHE A 90 -0.71 -4.45 14.54
N ASP A 91 -1.05 -4.17 15.80
CA ASP A 91 -1.15 -2.80 16.32
C ASP A 91 0.23 -2.31 16.74
N TYR A 92 0.69 -1.20 16.16
CA TYR A 92 1.98 -0.61 16.58
C TYR A 92 1.96 -0.07 18.02
N ASN A 93 0.78 0.11 18.62
CA ASN A 93 0.63 0.51 20.02
C ASN A 93 0.78 -0.67 20.99
N ASP A 94 0.76 -1.91 20.49
CA ASP A 94 0.98 -3.08 21.33
C ASP A 94 2.44 -3.07 21.82
N THR A 95 2.65 -3.22 23.13
CA THR A 95 3.99 -3.25 23.74
C THR A 95 4.84 -4.42 23.24
N ASP A 96 4.21 -5.47 22.74
CA ASP A 96 4.81 -6.70 22.21
C ASP A 96 4.72 -6.82 20.68
N VAL A 97 4.37 -5.74 19.95
CA VAL A 97 4.21 -5.76 18.48
C VAL A 97 5.42 -6.35 17.75
N ILE A 98 6.63 -6.00 18.21
CA ILE A 98 7.89 -6.47 17.64
C ILE A 98 7.99 -8.00 17.73
N GLU A 99 7.66 -8.57 18.88
CA GLU A 99 7.75 -10.02 19.11
C GLU A 99 6.64 -10.78 18.38
N LYS A 100 5.43 -10.20 18.29
CA LYS A 100 4.34 -10.72 17.47
C LYS A 100 4.73 -10.82 15.99
N VAL A 101 5.33 -9.76 15.44
CA VAL A 101 5.78 -9.74 14.04
C VAL A 101 6.91 -10.74 13.81
N LYS A 102 7.92 -10.79 14.69
CA LYS A 102 8.98 -11.81 14.59
C LYS A 102 8.43 -13.23 14.59
N SER A 103 7.49 -13.52 15.50
CA SER A 103 6.85 -14.83 15.61
C SER A 103 6.10 -15.20 14.33
N ALA A 104 5.37 -14.25 13.74
CA ALA A 104 4.68 -14.45 12.47
C ALA A 104 5.66 -14.67 11.29
N LEU A 105 6.89 -14.18 11.40
CA LEU A 105 7.91 -14.32 10.36
C LEU A 105 8.71 -15.63 10.46
N GLN A 106 8.70 -16.34 11.59
CA GLN A 106 9.44 -17.60 11.77
C GLN A 106 9.07 -18.68 10.74
N SER A 107 7.83 -18.69 10.26
CA SER A 107 7.35 -19.62 9.24
C SER A 107 7.54 -19.12 7.80
N THR A 108 8.21 -18.00 7.60
CA THR A 108 8.42 -17.46 6.25
C THR A 108 9.43 -18.32 5.51
N SER A 109 8.97 -18.98 4.44
CA SER A 109 9.86 -19.43 3.37
C SER A 109 10.02 -18.30 2.36
N GLY A 110 11.12 -18.27 1.61
CA GLY A 110 11.29 -17.27 0.56
C GLY A 110 12.10 -16.05 0.97
N THR A 111 11.59 -14.85 0.69
CA THR A 111 12.21 -13.56 1.03
C THR A 111 11.36 -12.80 2.05
N ILE A 112 11.99 -12.12 3.00
CA ILE A 112 11.31 -11.12 3.83
C ILE A 112 11.52 -9.75 3.19
N TRP A 113 10.44 -9.17 2.67
CA TRP A 113 10.43 -7.77 2.24
C TRP A 113 9.90 -6.93 3.39
N ALA A 114 10.71 -6.05 3.96
CA ALA A 114 10.29 -5.12 5.00
C ALA A 114 10.23 -3.71 4.42
N PHE A 115 9.03 -3.14 4.41
CA PHE A 115 8.75 -1.85 3.81
C PHE A 115 8.28 -0.84 4.86
N ASP A 116 9.08 0.21 5.07
CA ASP A 116 8.71 1.35 5.88
C ASP A 116 7.93 2.38 5.04
N ALA A 117 6.61 2.36 5.18
CA ALA A 117 5.69 3.27 4.51
C ALA A 117 5.30 4.48 5.37
N LEU A 118 5.85 4.59 6.60
CA LEU A 118 5.65 5.73 7.48
C LEU A 118 6.72 6.81 7.23
N GLY A 119 7.98 6.37 7.06
CA GLY A 119 9.07 7.24 6.64
C GLY A 119 9.63 8.13 7.74
N SER A 120 9.91 7.57 8.92
CA SER A 120 10.64 8.25 9.99
C SER A 120 11.85 7.42 10.46
N PRO A 121 12.90 8.04 11.03
CA PRO A 121 14.02 7.30 11.59
C PRO A 121 13.56 6.27 12.63
N GLU A 122 12.58 6.61 13.46
CA GLU A 122 12.02 5.73 14.48
C GLU A 122 11.30 4.53 13.85
N SER A 123 10.52 4.73 12.77
CA SER A 123 9.83 3.63 12.10
C SER A 123 10.79 2.66 11.44
N GLN A 124 11.90 3.15 10.87
CA GLN A 124 12.96 2.29 10.34
C GLN A 124 13.61 1.44 11.44
N VAL A 125 13.91 2.02 12.60
CA VAL A 125 14.47 1.28 13.74
C VAL A 125 13.49 0.21 14.23
N LEU A 126 12.21 0.56 14.38
CA LEU A 126 11.19 -0.38 14.85
C LEU A 126 10.95 -1.52 13.86
N LEU A 127 10.80 -1.21 12.57
CA LEU A 127 10.63 -2.23 11.54
C LEU A 127 11.83 -3.16 11.49
N LYS A 128 13.06 -2.65 11.51
CA LYS A 128 14.28 -3.46 11.51
C LYS A 128 14.36 -4.40 12.71
N LYS A 129 13.98 -3.91 13.91
CA LYS A 129 13.89 -4.74 15.12
C LYS A 129 12.85 -5.85 15.00
N ALA A 130 11.79 -5.66 14.22
CA ALA A 130 10.73 -6.65 14.00
C ALA A 130 11.11 -7.75 13.01
N ILE A 131 12.19 -7.57 12.24
CA ILE A 131 12.65 -8.58 11.28
C ILE A 131 13.66 -9.52 11.96
N PRO A 132 13.38 -10.83 12.05
CA PRO A 132 14.34 -11.80 12.57
C PRO A 132 15.52 -11.98 11.60
N GLN A 133 16.61 -12.61 12.06
CA GLN A 133 17.68 -13.02 11.16
C GLN A 133 17.12 -14.00 10.12
N HIS A 134 17.39 -13.73 8.85
CA HIS A 134 16.85 -14.49 7.73
C HIS A 134 17.73 -14.28 6.49
N ASP A 135 18.04 -15.36 5.77
CA ASP A 135 19.02 -15.39 4.67
C ASP A 135 18.71 -14.39 3.56
N ARG A 136 17.41 -14.17 3.29
CA ARG A 136 16.94 -13.24 2.26
C ARG A 136 16.05 -12.17 2.88
N THR A 137 16.63 -11.02 3.16
CA THR A 137 15.93 -9.86 3.71
C THR A 137 16.17 -8.65 2.82
N VAL A 138 15.10 -7.92 2.51
CA VAL A 138 15.17 -6.66 1.77
C VAL A 138 14.45 -5.58 2.57
N LEU A 139 15.20 -4.55 2.99
CA LEU A 139 14.65 -3.37 3.64
C LEU A 139 14.42 -2.29 2.59
N ALA A 140 13.24 -1.67 2.60
CA ALA A 140 12.89 -0.54 1.74
C ALA A 140 12.12 0.52 2.52
N SER A 141 12.31 1.79 2.21
CA SER A 141 11.65 2.90 2.91
C SER A 141 11.29 4.02 1.96
N VAL A 142 10.24 4.77 2.30
CA VAL A 142 9.90 6.05 1.66
C VAL A 142 10.75 7.22 2.17
N LEU A 143 11.47 7.05 3.29
CA LEU A 143 12.36 8.08 3.83
C LEU A 143 13.67 8.13 3.04
N LEU A 144 13.96 9.30 2.46
CA LEU A 144 15.23 9.57 1.80
C LEU A 144 16.26 10.02 2.83
N GLY A 145 17.47 9.43 2.81
CA GLY A 145 18.56 9.81 3.71
C GLY A 145 18.47 9.24 5.13
N GLY A 146 17.64 8.20 5.35
CA GLY A 146 17.56 7.45 6.61
C GLY A 146 18.69 6.41 6.78
N ASP A 147 18.40 5.31 7.51
CA ASP A 147 19.31 4.17 7.67
C ASP A 147 19.75 3.63 6.28
N PRO A 148 21.07 3.56 6.01
CA PRO A 148 21.60 3.20 4.69
C PRO A 148 21.29 1.76 4.26
N GLU A 149 20.87 0.88 5.17
CA GLU A 149 20.42 -0.47 4.82
C GLU A 149 19.05 -0.46 4.11
N TYR A 150 18.25 0.59 4.30
CA TYR A 150 16.98 0.75 3.64
C TYR A 150 17.18 1.24 2.20
N LYS A 151 16.67 0.47 1.25
CA LYS A 151 16.64 0.86 -0.16
C LYS A 151 15.54 1.89 -0.39
N ALA A 152 15.91 3.03 -0.95
CA ALA A 152 14.95 3.94 -1.55
C ALA A 152 14.63 3.46 -2.97
N ILE A 153 13.41 2.97 -3.17
CA ILE A 153 12.99 2.35 -4.43
C ILE A 153 12.51 3.43 -5.40
N MET A 154 13.28 3.67 -6.46
CA MET A 154 12.94 4.62 -7.52
C MET A 154 13.21 3.99 -8.89
N GLY A 155 12.32 4.23 -9.85
CA GLY A 155 12.44 3.79 -11.24
C GLY A 155 12.60 4.98 -12.15
N ALA A 156 13.83 5.46 -12.31
CA ALA A 156 14.15 6.63 -13.13
C ALA A 156 14.09 6.28 -14.63
N ARG A 157 13.38 7.11 -15.42
CA ARG A 157 13.23 6.94 -16.87
C ARG A 157 14.16 7.89 -17.62
N ARG A 158 14.85 7.36 -18.63
CA ARG A 158 15.63 8.10 -19.65
C ARG A 158 16.84 8.89 -19.15
N PHE A 159 16.80 9.41 -17.94
CA PHE A 159 17.84 10.21 -17.29
C PHE A 159 17.99 9.78 -15.83
N ASP A 160 19.16 10.08 -15.26
CA ASP A 160 19.44 9.90 -13.85
C ASP A 160 18.66 10.95 -13.05
N VAL A 161 18.12 10.54 -11.91
CA VAL A 161 17.39 11.43 -11.01
C VAL A 161 18.33 11.81 -9.87
N GLU A 162 18.61 13.10 -9.75
CA GLU A 162 19.50 13.64 -8.74
C GLU A 162 18.73 14.58 -7.81
N PHE A 163 18.91 14.40 -6.51
CA PHE A 163 18.42 15.31 -5.49
C PHE A 163 19.59 15.82 -4.65
N GLU A 164 19.63 17.15 -4.46
CA GLU A 164 20.45 17.78 -3.43
C GLU A 164 19.57 17.98 -2.19
N LEU A 165 19.91 17.27 -1.13
CA LEU A 165 19.22 17.34 0.15
C LEU A 165 19.87 18.42 1.05
N PRO A 166 19.14 18.93 2.06
CA PRO A 166 19.72 19.84 3.05
C PRO A 166 21.02 19.29 3.64
N GLY A 167 22.02 20.15 3.80
CA GLY A 167 23.35 19.75 4.29
C GLY A 167 24.31 19.26 3.19
N GLY A 168 23.97 19.41 1.91
CA GLY A 168 24.85 19.09 0.78
C GLY A 168 24.93 17.60 0.44
N GLN A 169 24.07 16.77 1.04
CA GLN A 169 23.97 15.37 0.68
C GLN A 169 23.34 15.24 -0.71
N LYS A 170 24.06 14.61 -1.64
CA LYS A 170 23.56 14.31 -2.98
C LYS A 170 23.07 12.86 -3.04
N VAL A 171 21.85 12.65 -3.49
CA VAL A 171 21.31 11.31 -3.77
C VAL A 171 21.07 11.19 -5.26
N VAL A 172 21.65 10.16 -5.88
CA VAL A 172 21.58 9.89 -7.31
C VAL A 172 20.93 8.53 -7.52
N TRP A 173 19.85 8.50 -8.28
CA TRP A 173 19.26 7.29 -8.82
C TRP A 173 19.60 7.19 -10.30
N PRO A 174 20.42 6.22 -10.72
CA PRO A 174 20.71 6.03 -12.13
C PRO A 174 19.43 5.62 -12.87
N LYS A 175 19.38 5.95 -14.16
CA LYS A 175 18.30 5.49 -15.04
C LYS A 175 18.21 3.97 -15.01
N ASP A 176 17.01 3.46 -14.78
CA ASP A 176 16.69 2.03 -14.84
C ASP A 176 15.35 1.87 -15.54
N MET A 177 15.43 1.63 -16.85
CA MET A 177 14.25 1.46 -17.69
C MET A 177 13.44 0.23 -17.28
N ALA A 178 14.09 -0.84 -16.79
CA ALA A 178 13.39 -2.04 -16.38
C ALA A 178 12.60 -1.81 -15.08
N ALA A 179 13.18 -1.10 -14.10
CA ALA A 179 12.46 -0.68 -12.90
C ALA A 179 11.31 0.27 -13.23
N ALA A 180 11.55 1.23 -14.12
CA ALA A 180 10.51 2.15 -14.58
C ALA A 180 9.34 1.43 -15.27
N ASP A 181 9.62 0.42 -16.11
CA ASP A 181 8.59 -0.36 -16.79
C ASP A 181 7.76 -1.17 -15.78
N ARG A 182 8.40 -1.77 -14.76
CA ARG A 182 7.69 -2.43 -13.65
C ARG A 182 6.77 -1.44 -12.91
N HIS A 183 7.28 -0.25 -12.58
CA HIS A 183 6.46 0.80 -11.96
C HIS A 183 5.28 1.22 -12.85
N TRP A 184 5.50 1.31 -14.16
CA TRP A 184 4.45 1.66 -15.10
C TRP A 184 3.37 0.59 -15.22
N ARG A 185 3.74 -0.70 -15.17
CA ARG A 185 2.76 -1.80 -15.10
C ARG A 185 1.90 -1.73 -13.84
N GLY A 186 2.51 -1.51 -12.68
CA GLY A 186 1.78 -1.34 -11.42
C GLY A 186 0.84 -0.13 -11.46
N PHE A 187 1.30 1.01 -11.99
CA PHE A 187 0.46 2.19 -12.16
C PHE A 187 -0.73 1.93 -13.09
N ARG A 188 -0.49 1.33 -14.27
CA ARG A 188 -1.56 0.98 -15.21
C ARG A 188 -2.58 0.03 -14.58
N TRP A 189 -2.11 -0.98 -13.87
CA TRP A 189 -2.98 -1.89 -13.12
C TRP A 189 -3.90 -1.14 -12.16
N ALA A 190 -3.37 -0.19 -11.38
CA ALA A 190 -4.18 0.59 -10.45
C ALA A 190 -5.23 1.45 -11.17
N VAL A 191 -4.89 2.03 -12.32
CA VAL A 191 -5.82 2.82 -13.14
C VAL A 191 -6.91 1.94 -13.77
N GLU A 192 -6.52 0.82 -14.37
CA GLU A 192 -7.42 -0.13 -15.05
C GLU A 192 -8.39 -0.81 -14.07
N ASN A 193 -7.97 -0.99 -12.82
CA ASN A 193 -8.78 -1.60 -11.76
C ASN A 193 -9.43 -0.57 -10.82
N TYR A 194 -9.30 0.73 -11.11
CA TYR A 194 -9.88 1.78 -10.28
C TYR A 194 -11.41 1.74 -10.32
N GLY A 195 -12.05 1.62 -9.15
CA GLY A 195 -13.51 1.61 -9.03
C GLY A 195 -14.19 0.29 -9.39
N ALA A 196 -13.44 -0.72 -9.84
CA ALA A 196 -13.96 -2.07 -10.06
C ALA A 196 -14.21 -2.78 -8.70
N PRO A 197 -15.23 -3.66 -8.59
CA PRO A 197 -15.44 -4.47 -7.39
C PRO A 197 -14.20 -5.30 -7.04
N GLY A 198 -13.63 -5.08 -5.86
CA GLY A 198 -12.39 -5.74 -5.44
C GLY A 198 -11.12 -5.29 -6.17
N GLY A 199 -11.21 -4.23 -6.99
CA GLY A 199 -10.09 -3.58 -7.65
C GLY A 199 -9.34 -2.59 -6.75
N TYR A 200 -8.59 -1.67 -7.35
CA TYR A 200 -7.78 -0.71 -6.60
C TYR A 200 -8.65 0.35 -5.91
N VAL A 201 -8.42 0.53 -4.61
CA VAL A 201 -9.08 1.50 -3.73
C VAL A 201 -8.05 2.53 -3.27
N PRO A 202 -8.21 3.82 -3.62
CA PRO A 202 -7.31 4.87 -3.16
C PRO A 202 -7.47 5.10 -1.64
N ALA A 203 -6.47 5.73 -1.03
CA ALA A 203 -6.61 6.22 0.34
C ALA A 203 -7.78 7.20 0.45
N PRO A 204 -8.56 7.18 1.55
CA PRO A 204 -9.66 8.11 1.73
C PRO A 204 -9.20 9.55 1.56
N VAL A 205 -9.89 10.28 0.70
CA VAL A 205 -9.60 11.69 0.42
C VAL A 205 -10.63 12.55 1.14
N ARG A 206 -10.12 13.55 1.87
CA ARG A 206 -10.93 14.63 2.41
C ARG A 206 -10.62 15.89 1.62
N VAL A 207 -11.65 16.42 0.98
CA VAL A 207 -11.57 17.71 0.30
C VAL A 207 -11.84 18.80 1.33
N PHE A 208 -10.92 19.73 1.47
CA PHE A 208 -11.12 20.95 2.25
C PHE A 208 -11.50 22.09 1.32
N GLU A 209 -12.57 22.79 1.69
CA GLU A 209 -13.04 24.01 1.05
C GLU A 209 -13.09 25.11 2.11
N GLY A 210 -12.35 26.21 1.91
CA GLY A 210 -12.24 27.28 2.89
C GLY A 210 -11.21 28.34 2.50
N SER A 211 -10.91 29.24 3.44
CA SER A 211 -9.88 30.27 3.29
C SER A 211 -8.47 29.65 3.18
N GLY A 212 -7.51 30.41 2.64
CA GLY A 212 -6.12 29.99 2.62
C GLY A 212 -5.54 29.82 4.03
N GLU A 213 -5.92 30.69 4.95
CA GLU A 213 -5.52 30.66 6.36
C GLU A 213 -5.99 29.38 7.05
N ASP A 214 -7.22 28.96 6.81
CA ASP A 214 -7.76 27.72 7.38
C ASP A 214 -7.19 26.48 6.68
N ALA A 215 -6.91 26.54 5.37
CA ALA A 215 -6.20 25.49 4.66
C ALA A 215 -4.81 25.23 5.25
N ILE A 216 -4.09 26.28 5.67
CA ILE A 216 -2.80 26.16 6.35
C ILE A 216 -2.96 25.42 7.69
N LYS A 217 -3.98 25.74 8.49
CA LYS A 217 -4.26 25.01 9.75
C LYS A 217 -4.50 23.52 9.49
N GLU A 218 -5.24 23.20 8.44
CA GLU A 218 -5.50 21.81 8.03
C GLU A 218 -4.21 21.07 7.62
N VAL A 219 -3.27 21.75 6.95
CA VAL A 219 -1.96 21.18 6.63
C VAL A 219 -1.17 20.85 7.90
N TYR A 220 -1.20 21.72 8.92
CA TYR A 220 -0.57 21.42 10.22
C TYR A 220 -1.26 20.26 10.96
N ASN A 221 -2.58 20.12 10.85
CA ASN A 221 -3.31 18.97 11.40
C ASN A 221 -2.87 17.66 10.73
N VAL A 222 -2.59 17.68 9.42
CA VAL A 222 -2.05 16.52 8.70
C VAL A 222 -0.63 16.19 9.17
N LYS A 223 0.23 17.19 9.39
CA LYS A 223 1.58 17.00 9.93
C LYS A 223 1.56 16.25 11.28
N ASN A 224 0.59 16.57 12.13
CA ASN A 224 0.43 15.94 13.44
C ASN A 224 -0.30 14.59 13.38
N MET A 225 -0.58 14.07 12.18
CA MET A 225 -1.27 12.79 11.96
C MET A 225 -2.64 12.70 12.65
N SER A 226 -3.28 13.86 12.89
CA SER A 226 -4.54 13.96 13.64
C SER A 226 -5.74 13.39 12.88
N THR A 227 -5.64 13.36 11.54
CA THR A 227 -6.72 12.92 10.65
C THR A 227 -6.24 11.81 9.73
N PHE A 228 -7.08 10.79 9.55
CA PHE A 228 -6.82 9.70 8.62
C PHE A 228 -7.19 10.08 7.19
N GLY A 229 -6.33 9.72 6.24
CA GLY A 229 -6.56 9.94 4.81
C GLY A 229 -5.71 11.06 4.24
N LYS A 230 -5.99 11.43 2.98
CA LYS A 230 -5.32 12.50 2.26
C LYS A 230 -6.16 13.77 2.30
N LEU A 231 -5.53 14.87 2.69
CA LEU A 231 -6.10 16.20 2.54
C LEU A 231 -5.89 16.66 1.09
N VAL A 232 -6.99 17.05 0.43
CA VAL A 232 -6.96 17.74 -0.85
C VAL A 232 -7.54 19.12 -0.63
N LEU A 233 -6.78 20.15 -0.97
CA LEU A 233 -7.24 21.53 -0.94
C LEU A 233 -7.94 21.82 -2.26
N LYS A 234 -9.22 22.17 -2.22
CA LYS A 234 -9.93 22.57 -3.44
C LYS A 234 -9.39 23.90 -3.91
N HIS A 235 -8.91 23.93 -5.16
CA HIS A 235 -8.44 25.16 -5.76
C HIS A 235 -9.63 26.14 -5.91
N PRO A 236 -9.48 27.44 -5.58
CA PRO A 236 -10.58 28.41 -5.65
C PRO A 236 -10.97 28.79 -7.09
N LEU A 237 -10.11 28.50 -8.07
CA LEU A 237 -10.41 28.70 -9.49
C LEU A 237 -11.29 27.56 -10.01
N LYS A 238 -12.41 27.92 -10.66
CA LYS A 238 -13.34 27.01 -11.34
C LYS A 238 -12.97 26.86 -12.81
#